data_AF-A0A1B7YFW3-F1
#
_entry.id   AF-A0A1B7YFW3-F1
#
_cell.length_a   1.000
_cell.length_b   1.000
_cell.length_c   1.000
_cell.angle_alpha   90.00
_cell.angle_beta   90.00
_cell.angle_gamma   90.00
#
_symmetry.space_group_name_H-M   'P 1'
#
loop_
_entity.id
_entity.type
_entity.pdbx_description
1 polymer ?
#
loop_
_entity_poly.entity_id
_entity_poly.type
_entity_poly.pdbx_seq_one_letter_code
_entity_poly.pdbx_strand_id
1 'polypeptide(L)'
;MHASNVRTNGRRATYMDLNDEVQPLPVYVTEKGTEMYTIRAFHQMHCIYVLLEDIGYKTHNKTSKWEQGHVIHCLNVLRATVECLADAAPISYVHGRRVGHATDGQQMQCRNFSALVDWVNDPVRVSRWNITELDDKPDLFDEIVD
;
A
#
# COMPACT_ATOMS: atom_id res chain seq x y z
N MET A 1 9.97 -5.40 7.79
CA MET A 1 8.81 -4.92 7.00
C MET A 1 7.55 -5.56 7.57
N HIS A 2 6.47 -4.81 7.74
CA HIS A 2 5.16 -5.41 8.07
C HIS A 2 4.64 -6.17 6.85
N ALA A 3 3.98 -7.31 7.07
CA ALA A 3 3.44 -8.09 5.96
C ALA A 3 2.36 -7.29 5.23
N SER A 4 2.60 -6.95 3.96
CA SER A 4 1.59 -6.38 3.06
C SER A 4 0.60 -7.44 2.57
N ASN A 5 1.00 -8.71 2.66
CA ASN A 5 0.26 -9.87 2.22
C ASN A 5 -0.16 -10.75 3.41
N VAL A 6 -1.31 -11.39 3.28
CA VAL A 6 -1.81 -12.39 4.24
C VAL A 6 -2.14 -13.68 3.52
N ARG A 7 -1.84 -14.82 4.16
CA ARG A 7 -2.25 -16.15 3.71
C ARG A 7 -3.77 -16.25 3.64
N THR A 8 -4.29 -16.87 2.58
CA THR A 8 -5.74 -17.07 2.42
C THR A 8 -6.28 -18.11 3.39
N ASN A 9 -5.46 -19.10 3.76
CA ASN A 9 -5.86 -20.28 4.53
C ASN A 9 -7.12 -20.95 3.96
N GLY A 10 -7.18 -21.05 2.62
CA GLY A 10 -8.31 -21.64 1.90
C GLY A 10 -9.56 -20.74 1.83
N ARG A 11 -9.53 -19.53 2.39
CA ARG A 11 -10.64 -18.57 2.30
C ARG A 11 -10.55 -17.74 1.02
N ARG A 12 -11.69 -17.49 0.39
CA ARG A 12 -11.78 -16.67 -0.81
C ARG A 12 -12.56 -15.39 -0.50
N ALA A 13 -12.02 -14.27 -0.98
CA ALA A 13 -12.72 -13.00 -0.99
C ALA A 13 -13.48 -12.83 -2.31
N THR A 14 -14.36 -11.85 -2.36
CA THR A 14 -15.06 -11.43 -3.58
C THR A 14 -14.84 -9.93 -3.80
N TYR A 15 -15.12 -9.47 -5.01
CA TYR A 15 -15.17 -8.06 -5.36
C TYR A 15 -16.36 -7.80 -6.28
N MET A 16 -16.79 -6.55 -6.38
CA MET A 16 -17.79 -6.11 -7.36
C MET A 16 -17.05 -5.58 -8.58
N ASP A 17 -17.37 -6.10 -9.76
CA ASP A 17 -16.78 -5.65 -11.02
C ASP A 17 -17.49 -4.42 -11.59
N LEU A 18 -17.09 -3.99 -12.80
CA LEU A 18 -17.64 -2.80 -13.45
C LEU A 18 -19.07 -2.97 -13.97
N ASN A 19 -19.61 -4.19 -13.97
CA ASN A 19 -20.99 -4.49 -14.34
C ASN A 19 -21.87 -4.67 -13.09
N ASP A 20 -21.38 -4.27 -11.92
CA ASP A 20 -22.02 -4.48 -10.61
C ASP A 20 -22.20 -5.97 -10.22
N GLU A 21 -21.44 -6.87 -10.87
CA GLU A 21 -21.50 -8.30 -10.56
C GLU A 21 -20.48 -8.68 -9.48
N VAL A 22 -20.89 -9.57 -8.57
CA VAL A 22 -19.99 -10.10 -7.53
C VAL A 22 -19.15 -11.23 -8.13
N GLN A 23 -17.85 -11.00 -8.22
CA GLN A 23 -16.87 -11.94 -8.75
C GLN A 23 -15.95 -12.47 -7.63
N PRO A 24 -15.42 -13.71 -7.76
CA PRO A 24 -14.37 -14.19 -6.88
C PRO A 24 -13.12 -13.33 -7.03
N LEU A 25 -12.53 -12.89 -5.91
CA LEU A 25 -11.26 -12.18 -5.93
C LEU A 25 -10.12 -13.17 -6.19
N PRO A 26 -9.38 -13.04 -7.30
CA PRO A 26 -8.27 -13.93 -7.61
C PRO A 26 -7.21 -13.88 -6.52
N VAL A 27 -6.69 -15.05 -6.13
CA VAL A 27 -5.58 -15.16 -5.19
C VAL A 27 -4.27 -14.94 -5.91
N TYR A 28 -3.31 -14.34 -5.22
CA TYR A 28 -1.92 -14.37 -5.61
C TYR A 28 -1.32 -15.69 -5.13
N VAL A 29 -0.62 -16.43 -6.01
CA VAL A 29 0.03 -17.70 -5.67
C VAL A 29 1.53 -17.54 -5.89
N THR A 30 2.33 -17.82 -4.86
CA THR A 30 3.79 -17.77 -4.97
C THR A 30 4.34 -18.98 -5.73
N GLU A 31 5.62 -18.91 -6.10
CA GLU A 31 6.34 -20.06 -6.67
C GLU A 31 6.34 -21.29 -5.74
N LYS A 32 6.26 -21.05 -4.42
CA LYS A 32 6.18 -22.12 -3.41
C LYS A 32 4.74 -22.59 -3.13
N GLY A 33 3.76 -22.09 -3.89
CA GLY A 33 2.36 -22.50 -3.82
C GLY A 33 1.55 -21.84 -2.72
N THR A 34 2.09 -20.83 -2.03
CA THR A 34 1.36 -20.11 -0.98
C THR A 34 0.33 -19.18 -1.61
N GLU A 35 -0.95 -19.38 -1.24
CA GLU A 35 -2.03 -18.49 -1.66
C GLU A 35 -2.17 -17.30 -0.71
N MET A 36 -2.21 -16.10 -1.26
CA MET A 36 -2.27 -14.86 -0.48
C MET A 36 -3.19 -13.80 -1.09
N TYR A 37 -3.55 -12.84 -0.24
CA TYR A 37 -4.12 -11.56 -0.63
C TYR A 37 -3.26 -10.41 -0.12
N THR A 38 -3.14 -9.36 -0.92
CA THR A 38 -2.56 -8.09 -0.48
C THR A 38 -3.61 -7.25 0.22
N ILE A 39 -3.24 -6.67 1.36
CA ILE A 39 -4.12 -5.78 2.11
C ILE A 39 -4.00 -4.36 1.56
N ARG A 40 -5.14 -3.81 1.11
CA ARG A 40 -5.22 -2.53 0.38
C ARG A 40 -4.49 -1.36 1.05
N ALA A 41 -4.58 -1.23 2.38
CA ALA A 41 -3.93 -0.13 3.10
C ALA A 41 -2.40 -0.18 2.99
N PHE A 42 -1.81 -1.38 3.01
CA PHE A 42 -0.36 -1.54 2.83
C PHE A 42 0.06 -1.30 1.39
N HIS A 43 -0.78 -1.64 0.41
CA HIS A 43 -0.54 -1.30 -0.99
C HIS A 43 -0.57 0.22 -1.23
N GLN A 44 -1.51 0.93 -0.61
CA GLN A 44 -1.56 2.40 -0.63
C GLN A 44 -0.30 3.02 0.00
N MET A 45 0.16 2.48 1.14
CA MET A 45 1.43 2.92 1.75
C MET A 45 2.64 2.63 0.86
N HIS A 46 2.71 1.47 0.21
CA HIS A 46 3.75 1.16 -0.78
C HIS A 46 3.76 2.19 -1.91
N CYS A 47 2.59 2.57 -2.43
CA CYS A 47 2.48 3.61 -3.46
C CYS A 47 3.06 4.96 -3.00
N ILE A 48 2.84 5.35 -1.74
CA ILE A 48 3.45 6.56 -1.17
C ILE A 48 4.98 6.43 -1.13
N TYR A 49 5.51 5.29 -0.69
CA TYR A 49 6.96 5.07 -0.65
C TYR A 49 7.59 5.09 -2.04
N VAL A 50 6.97 4.45 -3.04
CA VAL A 50 7.45 4.48 -4.44
C VAL A 50 7.55 5.92 -4.96
N LEU A 51 6.54 6.75 -4.71
CA LEU A 51 6.56 8.15 -5.13
C LEU A 51 7.66 8.95 -4.41
N LEU A 52 7.83 8.74 -3.10
CA LEU A 52 8.87 9.41 -2.31
C LEU A 52 10.27 9.01 -2.78
N GLU A 53 10.51 7.73 -3.02
CA GLU A 53 11.79 7.24 -3.54
C GLU A 53 12.05 7.78 -4.94
N ASP A 54 11.07 7.72 -5.86
CA ASP A 54 11.22 8.25 -7.22
C ASP A 54 11.57 9.75 -7.23
N ILE A 55 10.91 10.54 -6.36
CA ILE A 55 11.25 11.95 -6.16
C ILE A 55 12.68 12.09 -5.59
N GLY A 56 13.05 11.28 -4.61
CA GLY A 56 14.38 11.26 -4.03
C GLY A 56 15.46 10.99 -5.08
N TYR A 57 15.32 9.91 -5.85
CA TYR A 57 16.23 9.58 -6.96
C TYR A 57 16.39 10.75 -7.93
N LYS A 58 15.27 11.32 -8.41
CA LYS A 58 15.28 12.46 -9.34
C LYS A 58 15.93 13.72 -8.74
N THR A 59 15.64 14.03 -7.48
CA THR A 59 16.22 15.18 -6.77
C THR A 59 17.74 15.08 -6.65
N HIS A 60 18.26 13.86 -6.56
CA HIS A 60 19.69 13.57 -6.53
C HIS A 60 20.30 13.29 -7.92
N ASN A 61 19.61 13.60 -9.01
CA ASN A 61 20.05 13.30 -10.39
C ASN A 61 20.41 11.83 -10.63
N LYS A 62 19.78 10.91 -9.90
CA LYS A 62 19.89 9.47 -10.11
C LYS A 62 18.71 8.95 -10.93
N THR A 63 18.95 7.89 -11.69
CA THR A 63 17.86 7.11 -12.31
C THR A 63 17.04 6.44 -11.23
N SER A 64 15.71 6.55 -11.31
CA SER A 64 14.80 5.87 -10.40
C SER A 64 14.92 4.35 -10.54
N LYS A 65 14.92 3.62 -9.43
CA LYS A 65 14.81 2.15 -9.46
C LYS A 65 13.40 1.67 -9.88
N TRP A 66 12.42 2.58 -9.85
CA TRP A 66 11.04 2.30 -10.24
C TRP A 66 10.82 2.63 -11.72
N GLU A 67 10.27 1.68 -12.45
CA GLU A 67 9.82 1.93 -13.82
C GLU A 67 8.71 3.00 -13.84
N GLN A 68 8.69 3.85 -14.87
CA GLN A 68 7.71 4.93 -14.98
C GLN A 68 6.26 4.43 -14.95
N GLY A 69 5.98 3.27 -15.55
CA GLY A 69 4.65 2.65 -15.49
C GLY A 69 4.19 2.35 -14.07
N HIS A 70 5.12 1.91 -13.20
CA HIS A 70 4.83 1.64 -11.80
C HIS A 70 4.53 2.93 -11.02
N VAL A 71 5.33 3.99 -11.23
CA VAL A 71 5.09 5.31 -10.60
C VAL A 71 3.71 5.86 -10.96
N ILE A 72 3.32 5.76 -12.25
CA ILE A 72 2.00 6.20 -12.72
C ILE A 72 0.87 5.36 -12.12
N HIS A 73 1.05 4.04 -12.03
CA HIS A 73 0.11 3.15 -11.34
C HIS A 73 -0.10 3.58 -9.88
N CYS A 74 0.98 3.84 -9.14
CA CYS A 74 0.91 4.29 -7.76
C CYS A 74 0.11 5.58 -7.60
N LEU A 75 0.32 6.56 -8.49
CA LEU A 75 -0.43 7.81 -8.49
C LEU A 75 -1.93 7.57 -8.73
N ASN A 76 -2.27 6.72 -9.70
CA ASN A 76 -3.66 6.37 -10.01
C ASN A 76 -4.36 5.63 -8.85
N VAL A 77 -3.64 4.74 -8.16
CA VAL A 77 -4.16 4.03 -6.98
C VAL A 77 -4.47 5.01 -5.84
N LEU A 78 -3.59 5.99 -5.59
CA LEU A 78 -3.83 7.01 -4.57
C LEU A 78 -5.00 7.93 -4.95
N ARG A 79 -5.10 8.34 -6.23
CA ARG A 79 -6.26 9.07 -6.76
C ARG A 79 -7.56 8.31 -6.51
N ALA A 80 -7.63 7.06 -6.95
CA ALA A 80 -8.82 6.22 -6.77
C ALA A 80 -9.16 6.00 -5.29
N THR A 81 -8.14 5.95 -4.42
CA THR A 81 -8.34 5.86 -2.97
C THR A 81 -9.06 7.10 -2.42
N VAL A 82 -8.63 8.30 -2.82
CA VAL A 82 -9.27 9.56 -2.42
C VAL A 82 -10.71 9.63 -2.91
N GLU A 83 -10.96 9.27 -4.17
CA GLU A 83 -12.31 9.25 -4.75
C GLU A 83 -13.22 8.22 -4.05
N CYS A 84 -12.67 7.05 -3.71
CA CYS A 84 -13.42 5.98 -3.05
C CYS A 84 -13.80 6.33 -1.61
N LEU A 85 -12.89 6.99 -0.87
CA LEU A 85 -13.14 7.37 0.52
C LEU A 85 -14.00 8.64 0.63
N ALA A 86 -13.90 9.54 -0.36
CA ALA A 86 -14.68 10.78 -0.46
C ALA A 86 -14.80 11.55 0.87
N ASP A 87 -13.67 11.78 1.54
CA ASP A 87 -13.65 12.49 2.82
C ASP A 87 -14.20 13.91 2.66
N ALA A 88 -15.33 14.18 3.32
CA ALA A 88 -16.06 15.44 3.24
C ALA A 88 -15.71 16.42 4.38
N ALA A 89 -14.72 16.10 5.23
CA ALA A 89 -14.29 16.98 6.30
C ALA A 89 -13.72 18.30 5.73
N PRO A 90 -14.19 19.49 6.18
CA PRO A 90 -13.64 20.76 5.74
C PRO A 90 -12.21 20.94 6.26
N ILE A 91 -11.30 21.45 5.42
CA ILE A 91 -9.92 21.78 5.80
C ILE A 91 -9.70 23.29 5.83
N SER A 92 -8.80 23.76 6.71
CA SER A 92 -8.42 25.18 6.78
C SER A 92 -6.98 25.36 7.26
N TYR A 93 -6.53 26.61 7.36
CA TYR A 93 -5.26 26.99 7.97
C TYR A 93 -5.47 27.31 9.46
N VAL A 94 -5.22 26.34 10.34
CA VAL A 94 -5.47 26.48 11.80
C VAL A 94 -4.66 27.64 12.40
N HIS A 95 -3.47 27.90 11.89
CA HIS A 95 -2.57 28.96 12.35
C HIS A 95 -2.65 30.26 11.53
N GLY A 96 -3.65 30.38 10.64
CA GLY A 96 -3.86 31.55 9.79
C GLY A 96 -3.33 31.38 8.36
N ARG A 97 -3.93 32.12 7.42
CA ARG A 97 -3.60 32.01 5.99
C ARG A 97 -2.12 32.37 5.75
N ARG A 98 -1.41 31.53 4.98
CA ARG A 98 0.04 31.61 4.70
C ARG A 98 0.96 31.24 5.88
N VAL A 99 0.42 30.72 6.97
CA VAL A 99 1.20 30.14 8.08
C VAL A 99 1.02 28.63 8.05
N GLY A 100 2.00 27.92 7.48
CA GLY A 100 1.94 26.46 7.27
C GLY A 100 1.10 26.05 6.05
N HIS A 101 0.68 24.79 6.04
CA HIS A 101 -0.16 24.17 5.03
C HIS A 101 -1.60 24.07 5.51
N ALA A 102 -2.55 24.01 4.56
CA ALA A 102 -3.92 23.66 4.90
C ALA A 102 -3.93 22.28 5.57
N THR A 103 -4.71 22.11 6.63
CA THR A 103 -4.75 20.94 7.54
C THR A 103 -3.71 20.90 8.67
N ASP A 104 -2.70 21.76 8.69
CA ASP A 104 -1.72 21.74 9.78
C ASP A 104 -2.40 21.92 11.14
N GLY A 105 -2.21 20.98 12.06
CA GLY A 105 -2.86 20.97 13.37
C GLY A 105 -4.33 20.55 13.38
N GLN A 106 -4.93 20.23 12.23
CA GLN A 106 -6.29 19.69 12.13
C GLN A 106 -6.25 18.16 12.27
N GLN A 107 -6.88 17.63 13.31
CA GLN A 107 -6.95 16.19 13.53
C GLN A 107 -7.89 15.51 12.54
N MET A 108 -7.51 14.30 12.11
CA MET A 108 -8.34 13.43 11.28
C MET A 108 -8.91 12.28 12.10
N GLN A 109 -10.11 11.82 11.77
CA GLN A 109 -10.67 10.59 12.32
C GLN A 109 -10.27 9.42 11.41
N CYS A 110 -9.38 8.56 11.91
CA CYS A 110 -8.80 7.47 11.13
C CYS A 110 -9.27 6.10 11.62
N ARG A 111 -9.26 5.11 10.71
CA ARG A 111 -9.24 3.70 11.12
C ARG A 111 -7.93 3.42 11.86
N ASN A 112 -7.97 2.53 12.86
CA ASN A 112 -6.79 2.19 13.63
C ASN A 112 -5.81 1.37 12.77
N PHE A 113 -4.80 2.05 12.22
CA PHE A 113 -3.79 1.42 11.36
C PHE A 113 -2.90 0.44 12.15
N SER A 114 -2.55 0.75 13.39
CA SER A 114 -1.77 -0.15 14.25
C SER A 114 -2.50 -1.47 14.52
N ALA A 115 -3.81 -1.42 14.78
CA ALA A 115 -4.61 -2.64 14.93
C ALA A 115 -4.64 -3.47 13.63
N LEU A 116 -4.64 -2.83 12.46
CA LEU A 116 -4.53 -3.54 11.18
C LEU A 116 -3.14 -4.17 11.01
N VAL A 117 -2.07 -3.47 11.42
CA VAL A 117 -0.70 -3.98 11.47
C VAL A 117 -0.62 -5.22 12.36
N ASP A 118 -1.18 -5.18 13.56
CA ASP A 118 -1.21 -6.34 14.46
C ASP A 118 -1.99 -7.49 13.85
N TRP A 119 -3.13 -7.19 13.20
CA TRP A 119 -3.96 -8.19 12.56
C TRP A 119 -3.25 -8.91 11.40
N VAL A 120 -2.50 -8.22 10.54
CA VAL A 120 -1.78 -8.87 9.42
C VAL A 120 -0.57 -9.69 9.88
N ASN A 121 0.05 -9.32 11.01
CA ASN A 121 1.24 -9.99 11.54
C ASN A 121 0.93 -11.18 12.46
N ASP A 122 -0.36 -11.48 12.70
CA ASP A 122 -0.79 -12.68 13.40
C ASP A 122 -0.19 -13.95 12.74
N PRO A 123 0.43 -14.86 13.50
CA PRO A 123 1.07 -16.07 12.97
C PRO A 123 0.19 -16.91 12.04
N VAL A 124 -1.13 -16.89 12.21
CA VAL A 124 -2.04 -17.65 11.35
C VAL A 124 -2.18 -17.02 9.95
N ARG A 125 -1.83 -15.73 9.77
CA ARG A 125 -2.01 -14.98 8.52
C ARG A 125 -0.70 -14.53 7.88
N VAL A 126 0.32 -14.27 8.68
CA VAL A 126 1.54 -13.60 8.22
C VAL A 126 2.24 -14.37 7.10
N SER A 127 2.60 -13.67 6.03
CA SER A 127 3.59 -14.12 5.05
C SER A 127 4.95 -13.57 5.43
N ARG A 128 5.98 -14.41 5.49
CA ARG A 128 7.35 -14.01 5.85
C ARG A 128 8.23 -13.99 4.62
N TRP A 129 9.09 -12.98 4.53
CA TRP A 129 9.96 -12.74 3.39
C TRP A 129 11.34 -12.31 3.87
N ASN A 130 12.38 -12.83 3.23
CA ASN A 130 13.73 -12.28 3.31
C ASN A 130 13.95 -11.30 2.17
N ILE A 131 14.45 -10.12 2.48
CA ILE A 131 14.92 -9.18 1.46
C ILE A 131 16.32 -9.65 1.07
N THR A 132 16.50 -10.01 -0.19
CA THR A 132 17.75 -10.64 -0.65
C THR A 132 18.62 -9.72 -1.51
N GLU A 133 18.12 -8.53 -1.86
CA GLU A 133 18.91 -7.51 -2.53
C GLU A 133 18.73 -6.14 -1.84
N LEU A 134 19.83 -5.38 -1.72
CA LEU A 134 19.92 -4.09 -1.05
C LEU A 134 20.19 -2.95 -2.05
N ASP A 135 19.77 -1.74 -1.66
CA ASP A 135 19.83 -0.41 -2.28
C ASP A 135 20.26 -0.24 -3.76
N ASP A 136 19.48 0.58 -4.47
CA ASP A 136 19.60 1.00 -5.88
C ASP A 136 19.26 -0.07 -6.94
N LYS A 137 18.84 -1.26 -6.54
CA LYS A 137 18.29 -2.32 -7.41
C LYS A 137 16.83 -2.64 -7.10
N PRO A 138 16.08 -3.30 -8.02
CA PRO A 138 14.75 -3.79 -7.72
C PRO A 138 14.77 -4.71 -6.51
N ASP A 139 13.82 -4.52 -5.59
CA ASP A 139 13.77 -5.32 -4.37
C ASP A 139 13.47 -6.80 -4.73
N LEU A 140 14.37 -7.71 -4.34
CA LEU A 140 14.16 -9.15 -4.43
C LEU A 140 13.72 -9.71 -3.07
N PHE A 141 12.72 -10.60 -3.11
CA PHE A 141 12.14 -11.19 -1.92
C PHE A 141 12.07 -12.71 -2.04
N ASP A 142 12.60 -13.40 -1.03
CA ASP A 142 12.48 -14.86 -0.91
C ASP A 142 11.44 -15.20 0.17
N GLU A 143 10.44 -16.00 -0.21
CA GLU A 143 9.42 -16.45 0.73
C GLU A 143 10.01 -17.41 1.78
N ILE A 144 9.73 -17.17 3.05
CA ILE A 144 10.05 -18.09 4.14
C ILE A 144 8.81 -18.97 4.40
N VAL A 145 8.97 -20.26 4.10
CA VAL A 145 7.96 -21.30 4.33
C VAL A 145 8.48 -22.17 5.47
N ASP A 146 8.10 -21.79 6.70
CA ASP A 146 8.26 -22.61 7.90
C ASP A 146 7.12 -23.65 7.99
#